data_AF-A0A925AKM2-F1
#
_entry.id   AF-A0A925AKM2-F1
#
_cell.length_a   1.000
_cell.length_b   1.000
_cell.length_c   1.000
_cell.angle_alpha   90.00
_cell.angle_beta   90.00
_cell.angle_gamma   90.00
#
_symmetry.space_group_name_H-M   'P 1'
#
loop_
_entity.id
_entity.type
_entity.pdbx_description
1 polymer ?
#
loop_
_entity_poly.entity_id
_entity_poly.type
_entity_poly.pdbx_seq_one_letter_code
_entity_poly.pdbx_strand_id
1 'polypeptide(L)'
;ILNAQIRSLLTESRPEYKSILGLDYTMGKWSFGLNNTLFGPTRFQDLDNGGSIMNHIKAEFEPAVVTDLAIGYMFNNHWSLSLNCNNLLDVLPKWDLVALDAEGSAAIANADDKALLRGFLGFSGRYDILGYNGSQFSQLGRMFNAQLSIKF
;
A
#
# COMPACT_ATOMS: atom_id res chain seq x y z
N ILE A 1 -17.59 20.59 15.04
CA ILE A 1 -17.59 19.11 15.12
C ILE A 1 -16.94 18.62 13.82
N LEU A 2 -15.89 17.80 13.89
CA LEU A 2 -15.25 17.25 12.68
C LEU A 2 -16.25 16.37 11.93
N ASN A 3 -16.38 16.53 10.60
CA ASN A 3 -17.20 15.62 9.81
C ASN A 3 -16.55 14.22 9.75
N ALA A 4 -17.30 13.19 9.36
CA ALA A 4 -16.84 11.79 9.44
C ALA A 4 -15.58 11.54 8.58
N GLN A 5 -15.48 12.17 7.40
CA GLN A 5 -14.30 12.08 6.54
C GLN A 5 -13.04 12.63 7.22
N ILE A 6 -13.08 13.85 7.77
CA ILE A 6 -11.89 14.43 8.42
C ILE A 6 -11.52 13.59 9.66
N ARG A 7 -12.51 13.09 10.40
CA ARG A 7 -12.24 12.17 11.51
C ARG A 7 -11.50 10.92 11.03
N SER A 8 -12.01 10.25 9.99
CA SER A 8 -11.39 9.06 9.40
C SER A 8 -9.98 9.36 8.86
N LEU A 9 -9.77 10.51 8.21
CA LEU A 9 -8.46 10.96 7.76
C LEU A 9 -7.46 11.12 8.91
N LEU A 10 -7.90 11.68 10.04
CA LEU A 10 -7.01 11.93 11.17
C LEU A 10 -6.72 10.68 11.99
N THR A 11 -7.66 9.73 12.07
CA THR A 11 -7.57 8.60 13.00
C THR A 11 -7.36 7.23 12.35
N GLU A 12 -7.65 7.06 11.06
CA GLU A 12 -7.71 5.74 10.41
C GLU A 12 -6.97 5.64 9.06
N SER A 13 -6.64 6.77 8.42
CA SER A 13 -6.07 6.78 7.06
C SER A 13 -4.58 6.40 6.97
N ARG A 14 -4.03 5.86 8.06
CA ARG A 14 -2.66 5.33 8.10
C ARG A 14 -2.76 3.86 8.53
N PRO A 15 -1.80 3.01 8.13
CA PRO A 15 -1.76 1.63 8.59
C PRO A 15 -1.84 1.58 10.11
N GLU A 16 -2.81 0.84 10.64
CA GLU A 16 -3.06 0.71 12.09
C GLU A 16 -1.82 0.25 12.85
N TYR A 17 -1.03 -0.60 12.20
CA TYR A 17 0.32 -0.97 12.60
C TYR A 17 1.23 -1.06 11.39
N LYS A 18 2.53 -0.86 11.60
CA LYS A 18 3.58 -1.08 10.61
C LYS A 18 4.78 -1.72 11.28
N SER A 19 5.21 -2.88 10.76
CA SER A 19 6.35 -3.63 11.30
C SER A 19 7.35 -3.89 10.20
N ILE A 20 8.65 -3.76 10.52
CA ILE A 20 9.73 -3.99 9.57
C ILE A 20 10.66 -5.05 10.16
N LEU A 21 10.90 -6.12 9.39
CA LEU A 21 11.90 -7.14 9.70
C LEU A 21 12.97 -7.11 8.60
N GLY A 22 14.19 -6.74 8.99
CA GLY A 22 15.36 -6.70 8.11
C GLY A 22 16.37 -7.78 8.45
N LEU A 23 16.97 -8.38 7.41
CA LEU A 23 18.14 -9.24 7.52
C LEU A 23 19.25 -8.67 6.63
N ASP A 24 20.41 -8.45 7.23
CA ASP A 24 21.61 -8.02 6.54
C ASP A 24 22.71 -9.07 6.70
N TYR A 25 23.33 -9.45 5.58
CA TYR A 25 24.41 -10.42 5.56
C TYR A 25 25.55 -9.97 4.65
N THR A 26 26.77 -9.94 5.20
CA THR A 26 27.98 -9.58 4.46
C THR A 26 28.92 -10.78 4.43
N MET A 27 29.39 -11.14 3.24
CA MET A 27 30.34 -12.22 3.03
C MET A 27 31.43 -11.80 2.05
N GLY A 28 32.59 -11.44 2.59
CA GLY A 28 33.71 -10.94 1.81
C GLY A 28 33.35 -9.65 1.07
N LYS A 29 33.32 -9.72 -0.27
CA LYS A 29 32.99 -8.59 -1.16
C LYS A 29 31.48 -8.44 -1.43
N TRP A 30 30.66 -9.38 -0.95
CA TRP A 30 29.22 -9.38 -1.17
C TRP A 30 28.47 -8.83 0.05
N SER A 31 27.41 -8.08 -0.21
CA SER A 31 26.41 -7.68 0.79
C SER A 31 25.01 -8.05 0.31
N PHE A 32 24.18 -8.55 1.21
CA PHE A 32 22.79 -8.91 0.96
C PHE A 32 21.92 -8.24 2.01
N GLY A 33 20.83 -7.61 1.59
CA GLY A 33 19.80 -7.05 2.46
C GLY A 33 18.45 -7.59 2.05
N LEU A 34 17.65 -8.06 3.00
CA LEU A 34 16.28 -8.51 2.79
C LEU A 34 15.38 -7.83 3.82
N ASN A 35 14.50 -6.95 3.37
CA ASN A 35 13.57 -6.23 4.23
C ASN A 35 12.14 -6.64 3.94
N ASN A 36 11.37 -6.96 4.98
CA ASN A 36 9.94 -7.22 4.90
C ASN A 36 9.21 -6.14 5.68
N THR A 37 8.37 -5.36 5.00
CA THR A 37 7.51 -4.35 5.62
C THR A 37 6.07 -4.84 5.63
N LEU A 38 5.54 -5.11 6.81
CA LEU A 38 4.12 -5.37 7.04
C LEU A 38 3.37 -4.04 7.19
N PHE A 39 2.40 -3.82 6.32
CA PHE A 39 1.40 -2.76 6.45
C PHE A 39 0.11 -3.38 7.00
N GLY A 40 -0.33 -2.90 8.17
CA GLY A 40 -1.63 -3.25 8.73
C GLY A 40 -2.79 -2.61 7.95
N PRO A 41 -4.04 -2.88 8.35
CA PRO A 41 -5.20 -2.35 7.66
C PRO A 41 -5.20 -0.82 7.70
N THR A 42 -5.65 -0.21 6.62
CA THR A 42 -5.85 1.24 6.52
C THR A 42 -7.29 1.48 6.11
N ARG A 43 -8.01 2.35 6.82
CA ARG A 43 -9.43 2.62 6.57
C ARG A 43 -9.63 4.07 6.20
N PHE A 44 -10.53 4.33 5.27
CA PHE A 44 -10.89 5.68 4.89
C PHE A 44 -12.37 5.78 4.54
N GLN A 45 -13.03 6.78 5.12
CA GLN A 45 -14.40 7.14 4.79
C GLN A 45 -14.42 8.28 3.79
N ASP A 46 -14.66 7.96 2.52
CA ASP A 46 -14.71 8.90 1.41
C ASP A 46 -16.14 9.41 1.19
N LEU A 47 -16.43 10.65 1.60
CA LEU A 47 -17.74 11.27 1.43
C LEU A 47 -17.81 12.16 0.19
N ASP A 48 -16.67 12.43 -0.46
CA ASP A 48 -16.59 13.25 -1.67
C ASP A 48 -17.00 12.43 -2.91
N ASN A 49 -16.91 11.11 -2.83
CA ASN A 49 -17.31 10.16 -3.86
C ASN A 49 -18.50 9.31 -3.39
N GLY A 50 -19.30 8.73 -4.29
CA GLY A 50 -20.33 7.73 -3.94
C GLY A 50 -21.62 8.22 -3.26
N GLY A 51 -21.71 9.50 -2.88
CA GLY A 51 -22.94 10.12 -2.39
C GLY A 51 -23.24 9.83 -0.90
N SER A 52 -24.47 10.13 -0.47
CA SER A 52 -24.86 10.10 0.95
C SER A 52 -24.70 8.74 1.62
N ILE A 53 -24.78 7.63 0.87
CA ILE A 53 -24.62 6.27 1.39
C ILE A 53 -23.21 6.01 1.94
N MET A 54 -22.20 6.78 1.51
CA MET A 54 -20.85 6.68 2.04
C MET A 54 -20.71 7.12 3.50
N ASN A 55 -21.74 7.74 4.10
CA ASN A 55 -21.79 7.93 5.55
C ASN A 55 -21.86 6.61 6.32
N HIS A 56 -22.21 5.51 5.65
CA HIS A 56 -22.44 4.19 6.22
C HIS A 56 -21.39 3.15 5.76
N ILE A 57 -20.40 3.56 4.95
CA ILE A 57 -19.44 2.66 4.30
C ILE A 57 -18.04 3.25 4.41
N LYS A 58 -17.02 2.40 4.57
CA LYS A 58 -15.60 2.77 4.45
C LYS A 58 -14.90 1.91 3.41
N ALA A 59 -13.87 2.45 2.79
CA ALA A 59 -12.86 1.65 2.11
C ALA A 59 -11.84 1.15 3.14
N GLU A 60 -11.55 -0.15 3.13
CA GLU A 60 -10.56 -0.77 3.99
C GLU A 60 -9.55 -1.52 3.13
N PHE A 61 -8.27 -1.17 3.28
CA PHE A 61 -7.18 -1.89 2.64
C PHE A 61 -6.80 -3.14 3.43
N GLU A 62 -6.58 -4.24 2.71
CA GLU A 62 -6.15 -5.51 3.28
C GLU A 62 -4.69 -5.42 3.76
N PRO A 63 -4.34 -5.95 4.96
CA PRO A 63 -2.96 -6.01 5.39
C PRO A 63 -2.07 -6.74 4.38
N ALA A 64 -0.87 -6.22 4.13
CA ALA A 64 0.06 -6.82 3.17
C ALA A 64 1.51 -6.69 3.60
N VAL A 65 2.34 -7.62 3.13
CA VAL A 65 3.80 -7.59 3.31
C VAL A 65 4.46 -7.26 1.98
N VAL A 66 5.32 -6.25 1.99
CA VAL A 66 6.18 -5.89 0.85
C VAL A 66 7.61 -6.30 1.17
N THR A 67 8.22 -7.07 0.27
CA THR A 67 9.60 -7.57 0.42
C THR A 67 10.54 -6.82 -0.50
N ASP A 68 11.58 -6.21 0.04
CA ASP A 68 12.66 -5.54 -0.69
C ASP A 68 13.94 -6.36 -0.59
N LEU A 69 14.65 -6.50 -1.71
CA LEU A 69 15.94 -7.20 -1.79
C LEU A 69 17.03 -6.24 -2.28
N ALA A 70 18.17 -6.25 -1.59
CA ALA A 70 19.37 -5.52 -1.95
C ALA A 70 20.55 -6.49 -2.08
N ILE A 71 21.32 -6.36 -3.17
CA ILE A 71 22.54 -7.12 -3.39
C ILE A 71 23.63 -6.14 -3.79
N GLY A 72 24.74 -6.16 -3.07
CA GLY A 72 25.92 -5.35 -3.34
C GLY A 72 27.15 -6.20 -3.60
N TYR A 73 28.04 -5.70 -4.45
CA TYR A 73 29.36 -6.27 -4.68
C TYR A 73 30.43 -5.17 -4.76
N MET A 74 31.47 -5.31 -3.95
CA MET A 74 32.63 -4.42 -3.95
C MET A 74 33.76 -5.03 -4.78
N PHE A 75 33.99 -4.51 -5.99
CA PHE A 75 35.07 -5.00 -6.85
C PHE A 75 36.44 -4.76 -6.21
N ASN A 76 36.64 -3.55 -5.68
CA ASN A 76 37.81 -3.09 -4.94
C ASN A 76 37.44 -1.85 -4.09
N ASN A 77 38.42 -1.24 -3.41
CA ASN A 77 38.19 -0.08 -2.52
C ASN A 77 37.66 1.19 -3.22
N HIS A 78 37.71 1.24 -4.56
CA HIS A 78 37.28 2.37 -5.36
C HIS A 78 35.97 2.11 -6.12
N TRP A 79 35.60 0.85 -6.39
CA TRP A 79 34.44 0.50 -7.22
C TRP A 79 33.50 -0.49 -6.54
N SER A 80 32.21 -0.16 -6.47
CA SER A 80 31.15 -1.07 -6.01
C SER A 80 29.88 -0.94 -6.85
N LEU A 81 29.16 -2.06 -7.01
CA LEU A 81 27.84 -2.11 -7.65
C LEU A 81 26.79 -2.55 -6.61
N SER A 82 25.65 -1.88 -6.59
CA SER A 82 24.47 -2.29 -5.82
C SER A 82 23.27 -2.44 -6.74
N LEU A 83 22.54 -3.54 -6.59
CA LEU A 83 21.28 -3.84 -7.25
C LEU A 83 20.20 -3.94 -6.17
N ASN A 84 19.09 -3.24 -6.35
CA ASN A 84 17.94 -3.32 -5.46
C ASN A 84 16.71 -3.71 -6.27
N CYS A 85 15.90 -4.60 -5.70
CA CYS A 85 14.57 -4.93 -6.17
C CYS A 85 13.60 -4.53 -5.07
N ASN A 86 12.90 -3.41 -5.26
CA ASN A 86 11.82 -3.01 -4.38
C ASN A 86 10.55 -3.77 -4.75
N ASN A 87 9.82 -4.23 -3.73
CA ASN A 87 8.64 -5.07 -3.92
C ASN A 87 8.91 -6.28 -4.82
N LEU A 88 9.87 -7.12 -4.42
CA LEU A 88 10.36 -8.31 -5.12
C LEU A 88 9.23 -9.24 -5.60
N LEU A 89 8.16 -9.33 -4.82
CA LEU A 89 7.01 -10.20 -5.04
C LEU A 89 5.84 -9.54 -5.79
N ASP A 90 6.02 -8.29 -6.24
CA ASP A 90 5.02 -7.54 -7.02
C ASP A 90 3.65 -7.42 -6.33
N VAL A 91 3.69 -7.20 -5.01
CA VAL A 91 2.49 -7.03 -4.18
C VAL A 91 1.89 -5.66 -4.45
N LEU A 92 0.62 -5.63 -4.84
CA LEU A 92 -0.14 -4.39 -5.01
C LEU A 92 -1.17 -4.23 -3.88
N PRO A 93 -1.54 -2.99 -3.51
CA PRO A 93 -2.57 -2.76 -2.52
C PRO A 93 -3.91 -3.34 -2.97
N LYS A 94 -4.63 -3.93 -2.02
CA LYS A 94 -6.00 -4.43 -2.19
C LYS A 94 -6.88 -3.78 -1.16
N TRP A 95 -8.14 -3.53 -1.52
CA TRP A 95 -9.09 -2.91 -0.62
C TRP A 95 -10.52 -3.32 -0.97
N ASP A 96 -11.41 -3.17 0.00
CA ASP A 96 -12.84 -3.38 -0.18
C ASP A 96 -13.72 -2.43 0.63
N LEU A 97 -15.00 -2.40 0.27
CA LEU A 97 -16.02 -1.66 1.01
C LEU A 97 -16.47 -2.46 2.24
N VAL A 98 -16.40 -1.81 3.39
CA VAL A 98 -16.84 -2.34 4.68
C VAL A 98 -17.99 -1.48 5.20
N ALA A 99 -19.09 -2.14 5.57
CA ALA A 99 -20.25 -1.48 6.15
C ALA A 99 -20.02 -1.09 7.62
N LEU A 100 -20.55 0.06 8.02
CA LEU A 100 -20.51 0.54 9.40
C LEU A 100 -21.76 0.17 10.20
N ASP A 101 -22.87 -0.07 9.50
CA ASP A 101 -24.19 -0.35 10.05
C ASP A 101 -25.06 -1.15 9.07
N ALA A 102 -26.36 -1.27 9.38
CA ALA A 102 -27.31 -2.04 8.59
C ALA A 102 -27.57 -1.40 7.21
N GLU A 103 -27.59 -0.07 7.14
CA GLU A 103 -27.77 0.71 5.92
C GLU A 103 -26.59 0.49 4.97
N GLY A 104 -25.36 0.58 5.49
CA GLY A 104 -24.15 0.26 4.72
C GLY A 104 -24.14 -1.19 4.25
N SER A 105 -24.55 -2.11 5.11
CA SER A 105 -24.61 -3.55 4.80
C SER A 105 -25.58 -3.84 3.66
N ALA A 106 -26.76 -3.21 3.69
CA ALA A 106 -27.75 -3.33 2.61
C ALA A 106 -27.22 -2.75 1.29
N ALA A 107 -26.49 -1.63 1.34
CA ALA A 107 -25.96 -0.96 0.15
C ALA A 107 -24.82 -1.72 -0.55
N ILE A 108 -24.06 -2.55 0.17
CA ILE A 108 -22.98 -3.38 -0.41
C ILE A 108 -23.38 -4.86 -0.57
N ALA A 109 -24.64 -5.22 -0.28
CA ALA A 109 -25.12 -6.60 -0.35
C ALA A 109 -25.23 -7.12 -1.79
N ASN A 110 -25.61 -6.25 -2.74
CA ASN A 110 -25.67 -6.57 -4.16
C ASN A 110 -24.31 -6.30 -4.81
N ALA A 111 -23.84 -7.24 -5.65
CA ALA A 111 -22.54 -7.14 -6.30
C ALA A 111 -22.42 -5.97 -7.29
N ASP A 112 -23.49 -5.66 -8.03
CA ASP A 112 -23.50 -4.57 -9.02
C ASP A 112 -23.49 -3.21 -8.32
N ASP A 113 -24.27 -3.07 -7.24
CA ASP A 113 -24.29 -1.84 -6.43
C ASP A 113 -22.94 -1.62 -5.74
N LYS A 114 -22.35 -2.69 -5.18
CA LYS A 114 -21.01 -2.64 -4.59
C LYS A 114 -19.96 -2.28 -5.64
N ALA A 115 -20.03 -2.85 -6.84
CA ALA A 115 -19.11 -2.52 -7.93
C ALA A 115 -19.25 -1.07 -8.39
N LEU A 116 -20.47 -0.53 -8.44
CA LEU A 116 -20.72 0.88 -8.75
C LEU A 116 -20.09 1.80 -7.68
N LEU A 117 -20.31 1.49 -6.39
CA LEU A 117 -19.73 2.24 -5.28
C LEU A 117 -18.19 2.19 -5.30
N ARG A 118 -17.61 1.00 -5.51
CA ARG A 118 -16.16 0.86 -5.73
C ARG A 118 -15.69 1.69 -6.91
N GLY A 119 -16.45 1.69 -8.00
CA GLY A 119 -16.18 2.51 -9.18
C GLY A 119 -16.13 4.01 -8.86
N PHE A 120 -17.03 4.52 -8.02
CA PHE A 120 -16.98 5.91 -7.59
C PHE A 120 -15.70 6.26 -6.81
N LEU A 121 -15.16 5.31 -6.05
CA LEU A 121 -13.92 5.52 -5.30
C LEU A 121 -12.66 5.24 -6.14
N GLY A 122 -12.73 4.36 -7.13
CA GLY A 122 -11.61 3.84 -7.93
C GLY A 122 -11.61 4.28 -9.40
N PHE A 123 -11.88 5.55 -9.70
CA PHE A 123 -11.80 6.12 -11.06
C PHE A 123 -12.70 5.43 -12.10
N SER A 124 -13.94 5.13 -11.71
CA SER A 124 -14.90 4.34 -12.49
C SER A 124 -14.46 2.90 -12.73
N GLY A 125 -13.67 2.33 -11.80
CA GLY A 125 -13.16 0.96 -11.85
C GLY A 125 -11.93 0.78 -12.74
N ARG A 126 -11.34 1.87 -13.27
CA ARG A 126 -10.14 1.78 -14.12
C ARG A 126 -8.87 1.45 -13.35
N TYR A 127 -8.82 1.83 -12.06
CA TYR A 127 -7.68 1.60 -11.20
C TYR A 127 -8.14 1.01 -9.86
N ASP A 128 -8.29 -0.31 -9.79
CA ASP A 128 -8.83 -0.97 -8.60
C ASP A 128 -7.80 -1.18 -7.48
N ILE A 129 -6.54 -0.77 -7.70
CA ILE A 129 -5.44 -0.89 -6.72
C ILE A 129 -5.34 0.30 -5.75
N LEU A 130 -6.16 1.35 -5.96
CA LEU A 130 -6.23 2.52 -5.08
C LEU A 130 -7.58 3.23 -5.18
N GLY A 131 -7.88 4.07 -4.20
CA GLY A 131 -8.96 5.05 -4.29
C GLY A 131 -8.46 6.45 -4.64
N TYR A 132 -9.37 7.38 -4.94
CA TYR A 132 -9.07 8.81 -5.14
C TYR A 132 -8.25 9.42 -4.01
N ASN A 133 -8.54 9.00 -2.78
CA ASN A 133 -7.93 9.52 -1.56
C ASN A 133 -6.69 8.73 -1.11
N GLY A 134 -6.15 7.86 -1.96
CA GLY A 134 -4.81 7.27 -1.80
C GLY A 134 -4.79 5.75 -1.64
N SER A 135 -3.64 5.26 -1.15
CA SER A 135 -3.35 3.85 -0.92
C SER A 135 -2.42 3.66 0.28
N GLN A 136 -2.45 2.48 0.90
CA GLN A 136 -1.66 2.18 2.10
C GLN A 136 -0.16 2.00 1.86
N PHE A 137 0.26 1.71 0.62
CA PHE A 137 1.66 1.69 0.18
C PHE A 137 1.77 1.91 -1.34
N SER A 138 2.99 1.85 -1.88
CA SER A 138 3.28 2.12 -3.29
C SER A 138 2.43 1.29 -4.27
N GLN A 139 1.90 1.95 -5.29
CA GLN A 139 1.14 1.36 -6.40
C GLN A 139 2.02 0.89 -7.58
N LEU A 140 3.33 1.14 -7.52
CA LEU A 140 4.23 0.97 -8.67
C LEU A 140 4.65 -0.50 -8.90
N GLY A 141 4.20 -1.43 -8.07
CA GLY A 141 4.59 -2.84 -8.15
C GLY A 141 6.09 -3.02 -7.92
N ARG A 142 6.67 -4.01 -8.59
CA ARG A 142 8.09 -4.35 -8.54
C ARG A 142 8.96 -3.34 -9.30
N MET A 143 9.97 -2.79 -8.63
CA MET A 143 10.91 -1.82 -9.20
C MET A 143 12.36 -2.27 -9.04
N PHE A 144 13.17 -2.10 -10.09
CA PHE A 144 14.59 -2.41 -10.07
C PHE A 144 15.43 -1.14 -10.09
N ASN A 145 16.44 -1.08 -9.23
CA ASN A 145 17.39 0.02 -9.15
C ASN A 145 18.81 -0.53 -9.22
N ALA A 146 19.68 0.10 -10.00
CA ALA A 146 21.10 -0.22 -10.07
C ALA A 146 21.94 1.02 -9.78
N GLN A 147 22.97 0.87 -8.96
CA GLN A 147 23.88 1.95 -8.58
C GLN A 147 25.33 1.49 -8.67
N LEU A 148 26.12 2.20 -9.48
CA LEU A 148 27.57 2.08 -9.49
C LEU A 148 28.16 3.23 -8.67
N SER A 149 29.05 2.91 -7.73
CA SER A 149 29.74 3.91 -6.90
C SER A 149 31.24 3.87 -7.18
N ILE A 150 31.81 5.07 -7.36
CA ILE A 150 33.25 5.28 -7.61
C ILE A 150 33.79 6.21 -6.52
N LYS A 151 34.88 5.82 -5.86
CA LYS A 151 35.58 6.60 -4.83
C LYS A 151 37.01 6.90 -5.31
N PHE A 152 37.50 8.11 -5.01
CA PHE A 152 38.83 8.61 -5.39
C PHE A 152 39.65 8.96 -4.14
#